data_AF-T0YSL1-F1
#
_entry.id   AF-T0YSL1-F1
#
_cell.length_a   1.000
_cell.length_b   1.000
_cell.length_c   1.000
_cell.angle_alpha   90.00
_cell.angle_beta   90.00
_cell.angle_gamma   90.00
#
_symmetry.space_group_name_H-M   'P 1'
#
loop_
_entity.id
_entity.type
_entity.pdbx_description
1 polymer ?
#
loop_
_entity_poly.entity_id
_entity_poly.type
_entity_poly.pdbx_seq_one_letter_code
_entity_poly.pdbx_strand_id
1 'polypeptide(L)'
;MTLLIPVLTDYPLFMAFMADMVGAGFILALSGLFTALAAVDTANPYGAMGASRTRMVGFLVEPVFMMIFFAVSFTANSTIPYIVQQQWVSTPAAFFEPAHLLLVVAMLMIILAETGKIPVDNPSGDFELAMIDEAKNLEYSGRGAALMHWAGAMKLVVLLTVLLNVLLAPWGLASKVSIGAVLLAVPLIALKMLIALAVLAVIEVSFAKLRLFRIPEFLGAAFAVAAIAMIARVFLP
;
A
#
# COMPACT_ATOMS: atom_id res chain seq x y z
N MET A 1 -10.71 -7.71 4.48
CA MET A 1 -9.85 -6.50 4.60
C MET A 1 -10.62 -5.32 5.20
N THR A 2 -11.74 -4.87 4.63
CA THR A 2 -12.46 -3.67 5.12
C THR A 2 -12.98 -3.76 6.56
N LEU A 3 -13.21 -4.97 7.08
CA LEU A 3 -13.55 -5.20 8.49
C LEU A 3 -12.34 -5.24 9.44
N LEU A 4 -11.12 -5.37 8.89
CA LEU A 4 -9.85 -5.51 9.64
C LEU A 4 -9.09 -4.19 9.77
N ILE A 5 -9.28 -3.26 8.83
CA ILE A 5 -8.57 -1.99 8.75
C ILE A 5 -9.57 -0.86 9.00
N PRO A 6 -9.19 0.25 9.65
CA PRO A 6 -10.04 1.43 9.80
C PRO A 6 -10.33 2.07 8.44
N VAL A 7 -11.42 1.64 7.79
CA VAL A 7 -11.88 2.25 6.53
C VAL A 7 -12.79 3.44 6.84
N LEU A 8 -13.90 3.21 7.57
CA LEU A 8 -14.94 4.20 7.85
C LEU A 8 -15.02 4.59 9.33
N THR A 9 -14.53 3.75 10.23
CA THR A 9 -14.67 3.89 11.69
C THR A 9 -13.30 3.94 12.36
N ASP A 10 -13.20 4.76 13.40
CA ASP A 10 -12.01 4.84 14.27
C ASP A 10 -12.07 3.77 15.38
N TYR A 11 -13.28 3.34 15.76
CA TYR A 11 -13.44 2.25 16.70
C TYR A 11 -13.30 0.88 16.01
N PRO A 12 -12.77 -0.13 16.72
CA PRO A 12 -12.64 -1.48 16.20
C PRO A 12 -14.01 -2.10 15.92
N LEU A 13 -14.16 -2.67 14.73
CA LEU A 13 -15.33 -3.47 14.36
C LEU A 13 -15.25 -4.88 14.98
N PHE A 14 -16.35 -5.63 14.94
CA PHE A 14 -16.44 -6.98 15.56
C PHE A 14 -15.30 -7.92 15.16
N MET A 15 -14.83 -7.86 13.91
CA MET A 15 -13.74 -8.68 13.39
C MET A 15 -12.35 -8.03 13.44
N ALA A 16 -12.21 -6.84 14.03
CA ALA A 16 -10.95 -6.08 14.05
C ALA A 16 -9.79 -6.84 14.72
N PHE A 17 -10.09 -7.79 15.60
CA PHE A 17 -9.11 -8.59 16.34
C PHE A 17 -8.81 -9.94 15.68
N MET A 18 -9.46 -10.30 14.56
CA MET A 18 -9.23 -11.58 13.88
C MET A 18 -7.91 -11.65 13.13
N ALA A 19 -7.39 -10.51 12.70
CA ALA A 19 -6.13 -10.41 11.98
C ALA A 19 -5.49 -9.04 12.25
N ASP A 20 -4.17 -9.00 12.17
CA ASP A 20 -3.36 -7.81 12.38
C ASP A 20 -2.81 -7.25 11.06
N MET A 21 -1.92 -6.26 11.15
CA MET A 21 -1.23 -5.69 9.98
C MET A 21 -0.48 -6.74 9.15
N VAL A 22 0.09 -7.76 9.80
CA VAL A 22 0.83 -8.83 9.13
C VAL A 22 -0.14 -9.74 8.36
N GLY A 23 -1.27 -10.08 8.96
CA GLY A 23 -2.34 -10.82 8.29
C GLY A 23 -2.89 -10.07 7.07
N ALA A 24 -3.00 -8.75 7.14
CA ALA A 24 -3.35 -7.92 5.98
C ALA A 24 -2.29 -8.04 4.86
N GLY A 25 -1.00 -7.97 5.21
CA GLY A 25 0.10 -8.22 4.26
C GLY A 25 0.02 -9.60 3.60
N PHE A 26 -0.29 -10.65 4.37
CA PHE A 26 -0.44 -12.01 3.85
C PHE A 26 -1.57 -12.13 2.81
N ILE A 27 -2.72 -11.48 3.04
CA ILE A 27 -3.82 -11.48 2.08
C ILE A 27 -3.39 -10.80 0.76
N LEU A 28 -2.61 -9.72 0.83
CA LEU A 28 -2.07 -9.06 -0.37
C LEU A 28 -1.06 -9.96 -1.10
N ALA A 29 -0.16 -10.63 -0.37
CA ALA A 29 0.81 -11.57 -0.96
C ALA A 29 0.12 -12.75 -1.66
N LEU A 30 -0.96 -13.27 -1.05
CA LEU A 30 -1.79 -14.33 -1.62
C LEU A 30 -2.52 -13.86 -2.89
N SER A 31 -3.02 -12.61 -2.91
CA SER A 31 -3.61 -12.04 -4.13
C SER A 31 -2.61 -12.01 -5.28
N GLY A 32 -1.36 -11.62 -5.01
CA GLY A 32 -0.28 -11.64 -6.00
C GLY A 32 0.05 -13.04 -6.52
N LEU A 33 -0.19 -14.10 -5.72
CA LEU A 33 -0.01 -15.49 -6.16
C LEU A 33 -1.02 -15.86 -7.21
N PHE A 34 -2.30 -15.59 -6.96
CA PHE A 34 -3.36 -15.89 -7.91
C PHE A 34 -3.20 -15.05 -9.18
N THR A 35 -2.80 -13.78 -9.10
CA THR A 35 -2.53 -12.96 -10.30
C THR A 35 -1.34 -13.51 -11.10
N ALA A 36 -0.27 -13.97 -10.44
CA ALA A 36 0.87 -14.57 -11.14
C ALA A 36 0.50 -15.89 -11.84
N LEU A 37 -0.29 -16.75 -11.18
CA LEU A 37 -0.80 -17.99 -11.78
C LEU A 37 -1.71 -17.69 -12.98
N ALA A 38 -2.62 -16.72 -12.84
CA ALA A 38 -3.51 -16.28 -13.90
C ALA A 38 -2.72 -15.80 -15.14
N ALA A 39 -1.65 -15.02 -14.94
CA ALA A 39 -0.79 -14.56 -16.02
C ALA A 39 -0.04 -15.70 -16.74
N VAL A 40 0.39 -16.74 -16.03
CA VAL A 40 1.07 -17.91 -16.62
C VAL A 40 0.08 -18.79 -17.41
N ASP A 41 -1.17 -18.85 -16.99
CA ASP A 41 -2.24 -19.65 -17.64
C ASP A 41 -2.66 -19.09 -19.01
N THR A 42 -2.29 -17.86 -19.33
CA THR A 42 -2.60 -17.22 -20.62
C THR A 42 -1.90 -17.85 -21.83
N ALA A 43 -0.97 -18.79 -21.61
CA ALA A 43 -0.20 -19.49 -22.65
C ALA A 43 0.60 -18.57 -23.62
N ASN A 44 0.80 -17.30 -23.25
CA ASN A 44 1.62 -16.34 -23.97
C ASN A 44 3.00 -16.20 -23.27
N PRO A 45 4.14 -16.18 -24.01
CA PRO A 45 5.47 -15.93 -23.44
C PRO A 45 5.56 -14.64 -22.61
N TYR A 46 4.81 -13.58 -22.94
CA TYR A 46 4.84 -12.31 -22.20
C TYR A 46 4.20 -12.41 -20.82
N GLY A 47 3.15 -13.22 -20.64
CA GLY A 47 2.45 -13.38 -19.37
C GLY A 47 3.38 -13.94 -18.28
N ALA A 48 4.14 -14.99 -18.61
CA ALA A 48 5.13 -15.57 -17.69
C ALA A 48 6.30 -14.61 -17.39
N MET A 49 6.77 -13.84 -18.38
CA MET A 49 7.80 -12.82 -18.16
C MET A 49 7.33 -11.68 -17.25
N GLY A 50 6.11 -11.17 -17.45
CA GLY A 50 5.49 -10.16 -16.60
C GLY A 50 5.25 -10.66 -15.18
N ALA A 51 4.77 -11.89 -15.02
CA ALA A 51 4.60 -12.54 -13.72
C ALA A 51 5.93 -12.67 -12.96
N SER A 52 7.01 -13.09 -13.63
CA SER A 52 8.34 -13.18 -13.01
C SER A 52 8.84 -11.81 -12.51
N ARG A 53 8.70 -10.76 -13.33
CA ARG A 53 9.13 -9.40 -12.97
C ARG A 53 8.31 -8.80 -11.84
N THR A 54 6.99 -8.92 -11.91
CA THR A 54 6.09 -8.43 -10.84
C THR A 54 6.36 -9.15 -9.52
N ARG A 55 6.68 -10.45 -9.56
CA ARG A 55 7.09 -11.19 -8.36
C ARG A 55 8.48 -10.83 -7.84
N MET A 56 9.42 -10.49 -8.71
CA MET A 56 10.71 -9.93 -8.29
C MET A 56 10.51 -8.64 -7.49
N VAL A 57 9.63 -7.73 -7.96
CA VAL A 57 9.28 -6.51 -7.22
C VAL A 57 8.57 -6.86 -5.91
N GLY A 58 7.53 -7.68 -5.94
CA GLY A 58 6.77 -8.06 -4.74
C GLY A 58 7.62 -8.73 -3.66
N PHE A 59 8.53 -9.62 -4.04
CA PHE A 59 9.47 -10.26 -3.10
C PHE A 59 10.35 -9.26 -2.36
N LEU A 60 10.75 -8.18 -3.04
CA LEU A 60 11.55 -7.11 -2.43
C LEU A 60 10.70 -6.14 -1.59
N VAL A 61 9.40 -6.00 -1.90
CA VAL A 61 8.47 -5.14 -1.14
C VAL A 61 8.07 -5.77 0.19
N GLU A 62 7.85 -7.09 0.23
CA GLU A 62 7.47 -7.83 1.46
C GLU A 62 8.33 -7.53 2.70
N PRO A 63 9.68 -7.58 2.67
CA PRO A 63 10.49 -7.24 3.83
C PRO A 63 10.40 -5.76 4.23
N VAL A 64 10.14 -4.84 3.29
CA VAL A 64 9.92 -3.42 3.59
C VAL A 64 8.60 -3.25 4.33
N PHE A 65 7.53 -3.93 3.89
CA PHE A 65 6.26 -3.94 4.62
C PHE A 65 6.43 -4.41 6.05
N MET A 66 7.15 -5.52 6.25
CA MET A 66 7.41 -6.05 7.59
C MET A 66 8.16 -5.04 8.46
N MET A 67 9.17 -4.37 7.91
CA MET A 67 9.93 -3.35 8.65
C MET A 67 9.06 -2.15 9.05
N ILE A 68 8.21 -1.65 8.13
CA ILE A 68 7.29 -0.55 8.43
C ILE A 68 6.31 -0.96 9.53
N PHE A 69 5.65 -2.11 9.39
CA PHE A 69 4.68 -2.58 10.38
C PHE A 69 5.34 -2.87 11.73
N PHE A 70 6.56 -3.39 11.74
CA PHE A 70 7.32 -3.58 12.97
C PHE A 70 7.61 -2.24 13.66
N ALA A 71 8.14 -1.25 12.94
CA ALA A 71 8.43 0.07 13.49
C ALA A 71 7.17 0.78 14.02
N VAL A 72 6.06 0.69 13.28
CA VAL A 72 4.76 1.25 13.65
C VAL A 72 4.14 0.55 14.84
N SER A 73 4.29 -0.77 14.95
CA SER A 73 3.74 -1.56 16.06
C SER A 73 4.55 -1.40 17.33
N PHE A 74 5.86 -1.21 17.21
CA PHE A 74 6.78 -1.00 18.33
C PHE A 74 6.41 0.24 19.15
N THR A 75 6.04 1.33 18.50
CA THR A 75 5.61 2.57 19.19
C THR A 75 4.23 2.46 19.81
N ALA A 76 3.30 1.81 19.11
CA ALA A 76 1.92 1.66 19.54
C ALA A 76 1.73 0.53 20.56
N ASN A 77 2.76 -0.29 20.82
CA ASN A 77 2.69 -1.53 21.58
C ASN A 77 1.55 -2.45 21.14
N SER A 78 1.21 -2.42 19.85
CA SER A 78 0.11 -3.19 19.28
C SER A 78 0.31 -3.40 17.78
N THR A 79 -0.11 -4.56 17.28
CA THR A 79 -0.12 -4.89 15.85
C THR A 79 -1.47 -4.60 15.19
N ILE A 80 -2.46 -4.15 15.96
CA ILE A 80 -3.82 -3.92 15.49
C ILE A 80 -3.91 -2.51 14.87
N PRO A 81 -4.32 -2.38 13.58
CA PRO A 81 -4.37 -1.10 12.89
C PRO A 81 -5.16 0.00 13.62
N TYR A 82 -6.28 -0.35 14.27
CA TYR A 82 -7.10 0.59 15.04
C TYR A 82 -6.37 1.15 16.27
N ILE A 83 -5.56 0.34 16.96
CA ILE A 83 -4.83 0.78 18.16
C ILE A 83 -3.63 1.63 17.74
N VAL A 84 -2.93 1.20 16.70
CA VAL A 84 -1.82 1.94 16.08
C VAL A 84 -2.26 3.36 15.71
N GLN A 85 -3.37 3.47 14.98
CA GLN A 85 -3.92 4.74 14.56
C GLN A 85 -4.12 5.71 15.75
N GLN A 86 -4.70 5.23 16.85
CA GLN A 86 -5.02 6.05 18.01
C GLN A 86 -3.76 6.58 18.71
N GLN A 87 -2.68 5.80 18.74
CA GLN A 87 -1.44 6.19 19.41
C GLN A 87 -0.67 7.26 18.62
N TRP A 88 -0.50 7.07 17.31
CA TRP A 88 0.29 7.97 16.46
C TRP A 88 -0.35 9.35 16.25
N VAL A 89 -1.67 9.44 16.40
CA VAL A 89 -2.43 10.67 16.12
C VAL A 89 -2.89 11.36 17.41
N SER A 90 -2.64 10.75 18.57
CA SER A 90 -3.03 11.29 19.87
C SER A 90 -2.53 12.71 20.12
N THR A 91 -1.34 13.05 19.63
CA THR A 91 -0.70 14.36 19.84
C THR A 91 -0.07 14.87 18.55
N PRO A 92 -0.19 16.16 18.19
CA PRO A 92 0.48 16.73 17.02
C PRO A 92 2.00 16.52 17.02
N ALA A 93 2.63 16.50 18.20
CA ALA A 93 4.06 16.21 18.35
C ALA A 93 4.44 14.78 17.93
N ALA A 94 3.57 13.79 18.18
CA ALA A 94 3.79 12.40 17.76
C ALA A 94 3.67 12.25 16.24
N PHE A 95 2.80 13.04 15.60
CA PHE A 95 2.65 13.06 14.15
C PHE A 95 3.89 13.65 13.44
N PHE A 96 4.46 14.73 13.96
CA PHE A 96 5.66 15.37 13.39
C PHE A 96 6.98 14.73 13.85
N GLU A 97 6.92 13.57 14.50
CA GLU A 97 8.11 12.83 14.89
C GLU A 97 8.91 12.41 13.63
N PRO A 98 10.24 12.63 13.60
CA PRO A 98 11.06 12.25 12.44
C PRO A 98 10.90 10.78 12.03
N ALA A 99 10.77 9.87 13.01
CA ALA A 99 10.54 8.46 12.75
C ALA A 99 9.21 8.22 12.01
N HIS A 100 8.14 8.92 12.40
CA HIS A 100 6.85 8.82 11.74
C HIS A 100 6.91 9.25 10.27
N LEU A 101 7.51 10.41 10.01
CA LEU A 101 7.63 10.96 8.66
C LEU A 101 8.42 10.03 7.73
N LEU A 102 9.50 9.42 8.23
CA LEU A 102 10.26 8.43 7.47
C LEU A 102 9.42 7.19 7.14
N LEU A 103 8.57 6.72 8.06
CA LEU A 103 7.66 5.59 7.81
C LEU A 103 6.60 5.93 6.76
N VAL A 104 6.06 7.15 6.78
CA VAL A 104 5.14 7.64 5.74
C VAL A 104 5.82 7.64 4.37
N VAL A 105 7.07 8.12 4.29
CA VAL A 105 7.86 8.10 3.04
C VAL A 105 8.12 6.66 2.56
N ALA A 106 8.55 5.77 3.45
CA ALA A 106 8.78 4.36 3.10
C ALA A 106 7.49 3.69 2.61
N MET A 107 6.35 3.98 3.24
CA MET A 107 5.05 3.45 2.83
C MET A 107 4.62 4.00 1.46
N LEU A 108 4.88 5.28 1.18
CA LEU A 108 4.63 5.88 -0.13
C LEU A 108 5.49 5.20 -1.22
N MET A 109 6.77 4.93 -0.94
CA MET A 109 7.65 4.21 -1.87
C MET A 109 7.13 2.79 -2.18
N ILE A 110 6.65 2.07 -1.15
CA ILE A 110 6.00 0.77 -1.32
C ILE A 110 4.75 0.87 -2.21
N ILE A 111 3.90 1.87 -1.98
CA ILE A 111 2.67 2.05 -2.76
C ILE A 111 2.99 2.21 -4.25
N LEU A 112 4.00 3.00 -4.58
CA LEU A 112 4.46 3.17 -5.96
C LEU A 112 4.93 1.84 -6.57
N ALA A 113 5.66 1.03 -5.80
CA ALA A 113 6.17 -0.27 -6.24
C ALA A 113 5.08 -1.33 -6.44
N GLU A 114 4.16 -1.47 -5.49
CA GLU A 114 3.09 -2.49 -5.53
C GLU A 114 1.97 -2.20 -6.52
N THR A 115 1.82 -0.93 -6.92
CA THR A 115 0.79 -0.50 -7.86
C THR A 115 1.32 -0.24 -9.27
N GLY A 116 2.60 -0.58 -9.52
CA GLY A 116 3.21 -0.46 -10.84
C GLY A 116 3.28 0.99 -11.35
N LYS A 117 3.42 1.96 -10.44
CA LYS A 117 3.47 3.39 -10.77
C LYS A 117 4.90 3.89 -10.95
N ILE A 118 5.04 5.00 -11.66
CA ILE A 118 6.34 5.66 -11.85
C ILE A 118 6.81 6.13 -10.46
N PRO A 119 8.07 5.84 -10.05
CA PRO A 119 9.21 5.50 -10.90
C PRO A 119 9.48 4.01 -11.13
N VAL A 120 8.69 3.09 -10.56
CA VAL A 120 8.95 1.64 -10.59
C VAL A 120 8.51 0.98 -11.90
N ASP A 121 7.28 1.23 -12.32
CA ASP A 121 6.78 0.83 -13.64
C ASP A 121 5.96 1.95 -14.29
N ASN A 122 5.62 1.80 -15.57
CA ASN A 122 4.77 2.73 -16.31
C ASN A 122 3.47 2.02 -16.71
N PRO A 123 2.31 2.42 -16.14
CA PRO A 123 1.01 1.85 -16.48
C PRO A 123 0.61 2.02 -17.96
N SER A 124 1.17 3.01 -18.65
CA SER A 124 0.88 3.32 -20.06
C SER A 124 2.00 2.88 -21.01
N GLY A 125 2.94 2.06 -20.55
CA GLY A 125 4.07 1.63 -21.34
C GLY A 125 3.76 0.38 -22.17
N ASP A 126 3.50 0.54 -23.47
CA ASP A 126 3.17 -0.57 -24.38
C ASP A 126 4.39 -1.28 -25.00
N PHE A 127 5.58 -1.10 -24.42
CA PHE A 127 6.78 -1.79 -24.89
C PHE A 127 6.81 -3.23 -24.33
N GLU A 128 6.36 -4.19 -25.13
CA GLU A 128 6.23 -5.62 -24.81
C GLU A 128 7.41 -6.20 -23.99
N LEU A 129 8.64 -5.82 -24.33
CA LEU A 129 9.84 -6.34 -23.67
C LEU A 129 10.17 -5.66 -22.32
N ALA A 130 9.60 -4.50 -22.03
CA ALA A 130 9.87 -3.69 -20.82
C ALA A 130 8.66 -3.56 -19.88
N MET A 131 7.52 -4.16 -20.24
CA MET A 131 6.32 -4.25 -19.42
C MET A 131 6.58 -5.12 -18.19
N ILE A 132 6.05 -4.68 -17.04
CA ILE A 132 6.06 -5.46 -15.80
C ILE A 132 4.61 -5.84 -15.49
N ASP A 133 3.75 -4.87 -15.17
CA ASP A 133 2.37 -5.16 -14.78
C ASP A 133 1.45 -5.45 -15.98
N GLU A 134 1.57 -4.66 -17.05
CA GLU A 134 0.65 -4.72 -18.20
C GLU A 134 0.78 -6.02 -19.01
N ALA A 135 1.95 -6.66 -18.97
CA ALA A 135 2.19 -7.95 -19.63
C ALA A 135 1.26 -9.07 -19.12
N LYS A 136 0.72 -8.95 -17.90
CA LYS A 136 -0.23 -9.92 -17.33
C LYS A 136 -1.66 -9.75 -17.88
N ASN A 137 -1.99 -8.58 -18.43
CA ASN A 137 -3.34 -8.22 -18.85
C ASN A 137 -3.59 -8.45 -20.35
N LEU A 138 -2.54 -8.66 -21.15
CA LEU A 138 -2.60 -8.66 -22.63
C LEU A 138 -3.64 -9.64 -23.23
N GLU A 139 -3.79 -10.81 -22.63
CA GLU A 139 -4.69 -11.86 -23.13
C GLU A 139 -6.12 -11.76 -22.56
N TYR A 140 -6.33 -10.85 -21.59
CA TYR A 140 -7.64 -10.66 -20.98
C TYR A 140 -8.47 -9.64 -21.74
N SER A 141 -9.74 -9.96 -21.98
CA SER A 141 -10.72 -9.04 -22.54
C SER A 141 -12.05 -9.07 -21.78
N GLY A 142 -12.87 -8.04 -21.97
CA GLY A 142 -14.20 -7.93 -21.40
C GLY A 142 -14.23 -8.11 -19.88
N ARG A 143 -14.91 -9.15 -19.41
CA ARG A 143 -15.10 -9.42 -17.97
C ARG A 143 -13.79 -9.77 -17.25
N GLY A 144 -12.90 -10.52 -17.89
CA GLY A 144 -11.61 -10.91 -17.30
C GLY A 144 -10.71 -9.70 -17.06
N ALA A 145 -10.62 -8.82 -18.06
CA ALA A 145 -9.88 -7.57 -17.95
C ALA A 145 -10.46 -6.65 -16.86
N ALA A 146 -11.79 -6.54 -16.80
CA ALA A 146 -12.47 -5.76 -15.76
C ALA A 146 -12.13 -6.26 -14.34
N LEU A 147 -12.08 -7.58 -14.13
CA LEU A 147 -11.69 -8.16 -12.84
C LEU A 147 -10.21 -7.87 -12.49
N MET A 148 -9.31 -7.91 -13.46
CA MET A 148 -7.89 -7.57 -13.24
C MET A 148 -7.71 -6.10 -12.84
N HIS A 149 -8.34 -5.18 -13.58
CA HIS A 149 -8.29 -3.75 -13.21
C HIS A 149 -8.95 -3.46 -11.87
N TRP A 150 -10.07 -4.13 -11.57
CA TRP A 150 -10.75 -3.98 -10.29
C TRP A 150 -9.92 -4.51 -9.13
N ALA A 151 -9.23 -5.63 -9.31
CA ALA A 151 -8.30 -6.16 -8.31
C ALA A 151 -7.14 -5.19 -8.05
N GLY A 152 -6.55 -4.60 -9.09
CA GLY A 152 -5.52 -3.57 -8.97
C GLY A 152 -6.02 -2.32 -8.23
N ALA A 153 -7.20 -1.83 -8.58
CA ALA A 153 -7.84 -0.70 -7.90
C ALA A 153 -8.12 -1.01 -6.42
N MET A 154 -8.61 -2.21 -6.11
CA MET A 154 -8.85 -2.64 -4.73
C MET A 154 -7.55 -2.73 -3.91
N LYS A 155 -6.47 -3.23 -4.50
CA LYS A 155 -5.14 -3.21 -3.86
C LYS A 155 -4.72 -1.78 -3.53
N LEU A 156 -4.80 -0.86 -4.50
CA LEU A 156 -4.47 0.55 -4.28
C LEU A 156 -5.33 1.17 -3.18
N VAL A 157 -6.64 0.90 -3.16
CA VAL A 157 -7.54 1.40 -2.11
C VAL A 157 -7.12 0.91 -0.73
N VAL A 158 -6.78 -0.37 -0.59
CA VAL A 158 -6.31 -0.93 0.68
C VAL A 158 -5.02 -0.26 1.13
N LEU A 159 -4.03 -0.13 0.23
CA LEU A 159 -2.74 0.47 0.59
C LEU A 159 -2.86 1.95 0.95
N LEU A 160 -3.67 2.71 0.20
CA LEU A 160 -3.99 4.10 0.53
C LEU A 160 -4.77 4.22 1.84
N THR A 161 -5.65 3.27 2.16
CA THR A 161 -6.33 3.25 3.45
C THR A 161 -5.32 3.09 4.58
N VAL A 162 -4.36 2.17 4.46
CA VAL A 162 -3.31 2.01 5.49
C VAL A 162 -2.46 3.27 5.60
N LEU A 163 -2.04 3.86 4.47
CA LEU A 163 -1.28 5.11 4.50
C LEU A 163 -2.05 6.25 5.16
N LEU A 164 -3.28 6.53 4.72
CA LEU A 164 -4.03 7.72 5.11
C LEU A 164 -4.69 7.57 6.48
N ASN A 165 -5.33 6.43 6.73
CA ASN A 165 -6.12 6.23 7.94
C ASN A 165 -5.31 5.66 9.09
N VAL A 166 -4.22 4.92 8.84
CA VAL A 166 -3.41 4.33 9.93
C VAL A 166 -2.16 5.16 10.24
N LEU A 167 -1.45 5.64 9.20
CA LEU A 167 -0.21 6.40 9.37
C LEU A 167 -0.48 7.91 9.41
N LEU A 168 -1.04 8.48 8.35
CA LEU A 168 -0.96 9.93 8.13
C LEU A 168 -1.96 10.72 8.97
N ALA A 169 -3.26 10.47 8.84
CA ALA A 169 -4.23 11.38 9.44
C ALA A 169 -5.65 10.78 9.46
N PRO A 170 -6.10 10.15 10.56
CA PRO A 170 -7.46 9.60 10.72
C PRO A 170 -8.56 10.66 10.96
N TRP A 171 -8.44 11.87 10.41
CA TRP A 171 -9.55 12.82 10.46
C TRP A 171 -10.75 12.33 9.63
N GLY A 172 -11.97 12.63 10.02
CA GLY A 172 -13.15 12.26 9.23
C GLY A 172 -13.51 10.76 9.22
N LEU A 173 -12.91 9.95 10.11
CA LEU A 173 -13.46 8.63 10.47
C LEU A 173 -14.62 8.81 11.45
N ALA A 174 -15.60 7.92 11.40
CA ALA A 174 -16.72 7.94 12.33
C ALA A 174 -16.28 7.50 13.73
N SER A 175 -16.29 8.43 14.69
CA SER A 175 -15.93 8.16 16.09
C SER A 175 -17.08 7.61 16.94
N LYS A 176 -18.32 7.69 16.45
CA LYS A 176 -19.53 7.24 17.15
C LYS A 176 -20.31 6.27 16.29
N VAL A 177 -20.96 5.29 16.92
CA VAL A 177 -21.92 4.39 16.28
C VAL A 177 -23.22 5.16 15.99
N SER A 178 -23.18 6.05 14.99
CA SER A 178 -24.35 6.76 14.51
C SER A 178 -24.37 6.78 12.98
N ILE A 179 -25.55 6.58 12.41
CA ILE A 179 -25.74 6.55 10.94
C ILE A 179 -25.25 7.87 10.32
N GLY A 180 -25.50 9.00 10.99
CA GLY A 180 -25.03 10.31 10.54
C GLY A 180 -23.51 10.44 10.50
N ALA A 181 -22.80 9.93 11.52
CA ALA A 181 -21.33 9.99 11.53
C ALA A 181 -20.72 9.12 10.42
N VAL A 182 -21.28 7.93 10.17
CA VAL A 182 -20.82 7.04 9.10
C VAL A 182 -21.09 7.66 7.72
N LEU A 183 -22.27 8.26 7.51
CA LEU A 183 -22.60 8.91 6.24
C LEU A 183 -21.70 10.12 5.95
N LEU A 184 -21.29 10.87 6.97
CA LEU A 184 -20.33 11.97 6.82
C LEU A 184 -18.89 11.48 6.57
N ALA A 185 -18.51 10.30 7.08
CA ALA A 185 -17.19 9.74 6.84
C ALA A 185 -16.95 9.38 5.37
N VAL A 186 -17.97 8.90 4.66
CA VAL A 186 -17.88 8.51 3.24
C VAL A 186 -17.32 9.63 2.34
N PRO A 187 -17.92 10.84 2.26
CA PRO A 187 -17.40 11.91 1.41
C PRO A 187 -16.04 12.44 1.90
N LEU A 188 -15.77 12.44 3.21
CA LEU A 188 -14.49 12.88 3.75
C LEU A 188 -13.35 11.95 3.34
N ILE A 189 -13.56 10.63 3.42
CA ILE A 189 -12.59 9.64 2.99
C ILE A 189 -12.43 9.68 1.47
N ALA A 190 -13.52 9.83 0.71
CA ALA A 190 -13.44 9.97 -0.74
C ALA A 190 -12.57 11.19 -1.14
N LEU A 191 -12.74 12.33 -0.47
CA LEU A 191 -11.92 13.52 -0.69
C LEU A 191 -10.43 13.26 -0.38
N LYS A 192 -10.13 12.58 0.72
CA LYS A 192 -8.75 12.20 1.07
C LYS A 192 -8.11 11.30 0.03
N MET A 193 -8.84 10.29 -0.41
CA MET A 193 -8.37 9.35 -1.43
C MET A 193 -8.11 10.11 -2.74
N LEU A 194 -8.96 11.05 -3.13
CA LEU A 194 -8.74 11.91 -4.29
C LEU A 194 -7.47 12.77 -4.15
N ILE A 195 -7.23 13.36 -2.98
CA ILE A 195 -6.01 14.14 -2.72
C ILE A 195 -4.77 13.23 -2.83
N ALA A 196 -4.81 12.03 -2.25
CA ALA A 196 -3.69 11.09 -2.34
C ALA A 196 -3.45 10.63 -3.78
N LEU A 197 -4.50 10.37 -4.54
CA LEU A 197 -4.40 10.05 -5.97
C LEU A 197 -3.81 11.22 -6.76
N ALA A 198 -4.17 12.47 -6.45
CA ALA A 198 -3.57 13.65 -7.07
C ALA A 198 -2.07 13.76 -6.76
N VAL A 199 -1.66 13.46 -5.52
CA VAL A 199 -0.23 13.41 -5.14
C VAL A 199 0.49 12.32 -5.94
N LEU A 200 -0.08 11.12 -6.05
CA LEU A 200 0.50 10.05 -6.87
C LEU A 200 0.61 10.46 -8.34
N ALA A 201 -0.41 11.13 -8.90
CA ALA A 201 -0.37 11.63 -10.26
C ALA A 201 0.73 12.69 -10.48
N VAL A 202 0.95 13.58 -9.50
CA VAL A 202 2.05 14.56 -9.55
C VAL A 202 3.40 13.83 -9.55
N ILE A 203 3.57 12.80 -8.72
CA ILE A 203 4.79 11.98 -8.71
C ILE A 203 5.00 11.32 -10.08
N GLU A 204 3.95 10.73 -10.66
CA GLU A 204 4.05 10.06 -11.96
C GLU A 204 4.49 11.00 -13.09
N VAL A 205 4.03 12.25 -13.08
CA VAL A 205 4.39 13.25 -14.08
C VAL A 205 5.77 13.88 -13.81
N SER A 206 6.22 13.89 -12.56
CA SER A 206 7.47 14.54 -12.16
C SER A 206 8.72 13.66 -12.30
N PHE A 207 8.56 12.34 -12.22
CA PHE A 207 9.67 11.39 -12.22
C PHE A 207 9.77 10.60 -13.53
N ALA A 208 10.97 10.12 -13.84
CA ALA A 208 11.19 9.21 -14.96
C ALA A 208 11.12 7.75 -14.52
N LYS A 209 10.69 6.85 -15.42
CA LYS A 209 10.72 5.39 -15.19
C LYS A 209 12.16 4.92 -14.94
N LEU A 210 12.36 4.18 -13.86
CA LEU A 210 13.62 3.52 -13.56
C LEU A 210 13.82 2.29 -14.45
N ARG A 211 15.09 1.95 -14.68
CA ARG A 211 15.43 0.65 -15.30
C ARG A 211 15.15 -0.47 -14.31
N LEU A 212 14.73 -1.64 -14.81
CA LEU A 212 14.40 -2.82 -13.99
C LEU A 212 15.48 -3.15 -12.95
N PHE A 213 16.76 -3.06 -13.34
CA PHE A 213 17.91 -3.34 -12.46
C PHE A 213 18.12 -2.33 -11.32
N ARG A 214 17.47 -1.16 -11.35
CA ARG A 214 17.50 -0.16 -10.27
C ARG A 214 16.32 -0.28 -9.30
N ILE A 215 15.33 -1.13 -9.60
CA ILE A 215 14.21 -1.36 -8.67
C ILE A 215 14.69 -1.94 -7.33
N PRO A 216 15.65 -2.89 -7.30
CA PRO A 216 16.22 -3.34 -6.03
C PRO A 216 16.88 -2.22 -5.23
N GLU A 217 17.54 -1.25 -5.88
CA GLU A 217 18.13 -0.08 -5.19
C GLU A 217 17.04 0.81 -4.60
N PHE A 218 15.95 1.05 -5.33
CA PHE A 218 14.80 1.82 -4.86
C PHE A 218 14.13 1.16 -3.63
N LEU A 219 13.89 -0.16 -3.68
CA LEU A 219 13.30 -0.90 -2.56
C LEU A 219 14.28 -1.08 -1.40
N GLY A 220 15.57 -1.21 -1.68
CA GLY A 220 16.63 -1.18 -0.66
C GLY A 220 16.68 0.17 0.06
N ALA A 221 16.49 1.28 -0.65
CA ALA A 221 16.36 2.61 -0.05
C ALA A 221 15.09 2.71 0.82
N ALA A 222 13.95 2.19 0.35
CA ALA A 222 12.72 2.15 1.16
C ALA A 222 12.90 1.34 2.45
N PHE A 223 13.58 0.19 2.37
CA PHE A 223 13.96 -0.61 3.54
C PHE A 223 14.85 0.17 4.50
N ALA A 224 15.90 0.83 3.98
CA ALA A 224 16.82 1.62 4.79
C ALA A 224 16.10 2.77 5.49
N VAL A 225 15.19 3.48 4.80
CA VAL A 225 14.37 4.54 5.39
C VAL A 225 13.52 4.00 6.54
N ALA A 226 12.85 2.86 6.36
CA ALA A 226 12.05 2.24 7.42
C ALA A 226 12.90 1.76 8.60
N ALA A 227 14.08 1.19 8.34
CA ALA A 227 15.01 0.76 9.37
C ALA A 227 15.59 1.95 10.15
N ILE A 228 15.94 3.05 9.48
CA ILE A 228 16.41 4.29 10.11
C ILE A 228 15.29 4.87 10.98
N ALA A 229 14.04 4.84 10.53
CA ALA A 229 12.90 5.27 11.34
C ALA A 229 12.78 4.49 12.65
N MET A 230 12.93 3.16 12.60
CA MET A 230 12.93 2.30 13.78
C MET A 230 14.08 2.67 14.73
N ILE A 231 15.30 2.77 14.21
CA ILE A 231 16.48 3.15 14.99
C ILE A 231 16.28 4.52 15.64
N ALA A 232 15.84 5.51 14.86
CA ALA A 232 15.57 6.85 15.37
C ALA A 232 14.59 6.80 16.55
N ARG A 233 13.52 6.02 16.43
CA ARG A 233 12.52 5.87 17.50
C ARG A 233 13.06 5.19 18.76
N VAL A 234 13.96 4.23 18.61
CA VAL A 234 14.60 3.54 19.75
C VAL A 234 15.56 4.47 20.50
N PHE A 235 16.28 5.34 19.79
CA PHE A 235 17.30 6.21 20.38
C PHE A 235 16.80 7.62 20.75
N LEU A 236 15.72 8.10 20.15
CA LEU A 236 15.11 9.41 20.37
C LEU A 236 13.65 9.23 20.84
N PRO A 237 13.42 8.93 22.13
CA PRO A 237 12.09 8.65 22.67
C PRO A 237 11.16 9.88 22.70
#